data_AF-A0A832GN77-F1
#
_entry.id   AF-A0A832GN77-F1
#
_cell.length_a   1.000
_cell.length_b   1.000
_cell.length_c   1.000
_cell.angle_alpha   90.00
_cell.angle_beta   90.00
_cell.angle_gamma   90.00
#
_symmetry.space_group_name_H-M   'P 1'
#
loop_
_entity.id
_entity.type
_entity.pdbx_description
1 polymer ?
#
loop_
_entity_poly.entity_id
_entity_poly.type
_entity_poly.pdbx_seq_one_letter_code
_entity_poly.pdbx_strand_id
1 'polypeptide(L)'
;MRPLRKNRLFSKFTKFLQKDEKFLILVEKRELVKFEKEKGIYLGSESSFNKVRPALLIISTNEEQIYFKLLFLTASKVSQIAIDLNLCPQKTKLCSKFPFYPRSYLFAERRLGYFCIKLKTMELLEKVHYCGRCENLEELEKIPLVEL
;
A
#
# COMPACT_ATOMS: atom_id res chain seq x y z
N MET A 1 -22.66 1.67 -3.34
CA MET A 1 -21.50 2.48 -2.87
C MET A 1 -21.05 3.42 -3.98
N ARG A 2 -20.93 4.73 -3.72
CA ARG A 2 -20.41 5.69 -4.71
C ARG A 2 -18.89 5.49 -4.87
N PRO A 3 -18.32 5.59 -6.08
CA PRO A 3 -16.88 5.46 -6.29
C PRO A 3 -16.11 6.49 -5.45
N LEU A 4 -14.96 6.07 -4.91
CA LEU A 4 -14.03 6.96 -4.21
C LEU A 4 -13.55 8.03 -5.20
N ARG A 5 -13.70 9.31 -4.83
CA ARG A 5 -13.27 10.43 -5.70
C ARG A 5 -11.76 10.30 -5.96
N LYS A 6 -11.37 10.22 -7.23
CA LYS A 6 -9.98 10.30 -7.67
C LYS A 6 -9.41 11.67 -7.30
N ASN A 7 -8.34 11.69 -6.52
CA ASN A 7 -7.72 12.93 -6.06
C ASN A 7 -6.76 13.48 -7.14
N ARG A 8 -7.09 14.65 -7.70
CA ARG A 8 -6.21 15.48 -8.56
C ARG A 8 -4.92 15.98 -7.86
N LEU A 9 -4.71 15.63 -6.58
CA LEU A 9 -3.57 16.05 -5.77
C LEU A 9 -2.27 15.33 -6.11
N PHE A 10 -2.32 14.16 -6.77
CA PHE A 10 -1.15 13.30 -6.93
C PHE A 10 -0.10 13.84 -7.92
N SER A 11 -0.51 14.51 -9.01
CA SER A 11 0.42 15.01 -10.03
C SER A 11 1.28 16.20 -9.58
N LYS A 12 0.87 16.94 -8.54
CA LYS A 12 1.69 17.96 -7.87
C LYS A 12 2.58 17.38 -6.76
N PHE A 13 2.22 16.20 -6.25
CA PHE A 13 2.87 15.56 -5.10
C PHE A 13 4.28 15.09 -5.42
N THR A 14 4.53 14.71 -6.67
CA THR A 14 5.75 14.03 -7.13
C THR A 14 6.99 14.91 -7.14
N LYS A 15 6.82 16.24 -7.20
CA LYS A 15 7.94 17.20 -7.12
C LYS A 15 8.51 17.37 -5.71
N PHE A 16 7.84 16.87 -4.69
CA PHE A 16 8.22 17.01 -3.28
C PHE A 16 8.39 15.67 -2.56
N LEU A 17 8.37 14.56 -3.30
CA LEU A 17 8.53 13.23 -2.71
C LEU A 17 9.94 13.11 -2.14
N GLN A 18 10.02 13.05 -0.82
CA GLN A 18 11.28 12.82 -0.13
C GLN A 18 11.58 11.32 -0.15
N LYS A 19 12.88 11.01 -0.17
CA LYS A 19 13.35 9.64 -0.08
C LYS A 19 12.79 8.97 1.18
N ASP A 20 12.39 7.71 1.07
CA ASP A 20 11.94 6.84 2.16
C ASP A 20 10.62 7.28 2.83
N GLU A 21 9.87 8.19 2.18
CA GLU A 21 8.50 8.50 2.57
C GLU A 21 7.56 7.30 2.38
N LYS A 22 6.67 7.14 3.35
CA LYS A 22 5.74 6.02 3.46
C LYS A 22 4.32 6.58 3.51
N PHE A 23 3.44 6.03 2.68
CA PHE A 23 2.09 6.53 2.50
C PHE A 23 1.08 5.41 2.65
N LEU A 24 0.02 5.65 3.40
CA LEU A 24 -1.11 4.74 3.45
C LEU A 24 -1.98 4.97 2.21
N ILE A 25 -2.27 3.89 1.50
CA ILE A 25 -3.12 3.88 0.32
C ILE A 25 -4.17 2.78 0.40
N LEU A 26 -5.23 2.90 -0.40
CA LEU A 26 -6.20 1.85 -0.65
C LEU A 26 -6.10 1.41 -2.12
N VAL A 27 -5.98 0.10 -2.32
CA VAL A 27 -5.93 -0.53 -3.63
C VAL A 27 -7.26 -1.23 -3.88
N GLU A 28 -7.95 -0.82 -4.95
CA GLU A 28 -9.24 -1.38 -5.35
C GLU A 28 -9.08 -2.71 -6.08
N LYS A 29 -10.14 -3.53 -6.06
CA LYS A 29 -10.18 -4.87 -6.67
C LYS A 29 -9.59 -4.94 -8.07
N ARG A 30 -9.88 -3.97 -8.94
CA ARG A 30 -9.39 -3.98 -10.32
C ARG A 30 -7.87 -4.02 -10.39
N GLU A 31 -7.19 -3.25 -9.55
CA GLU A 31 -5.73 -3.23 -9.51
C GLU A 31 -5.18 -4.42 -8.71
N LEU A 32 -5.87 -4.89 -7.67
CA LEU A 32 -5.52 -6.14 -6.97
C LEU A 32 -5.48 -7.34 -7.94
N VAL A 33 -6.50 -7.51 -8.78
CA VAL A 33 -6.56 -8.59 -9.78
C VAL A 33 -5.40 -8.51 -10.76
N LYS A 34 -4.99 -7.29 -11.17
CA LYS A 34 -3.85 -7.13 -12.06
C LYS A 34 -2.55 -7.56 -11.39
N PHE A 35 -2.31 -7.13 -10.15
CA PHE A 35 -1.13 -7.54 -9.40
C PHE A 35 -1.08 -9.05 -9.19
N GLU A 36 -2.19 -9.68 -8.83
CA GLU A 36 -2.28 -11.13 -8.69
C GLU A 36 -1.91 -11.86 -9.98
N LYS A 37 -2.43 -11.40 -11.14
CA LYS A 37 -2.14 -11.99 -12.44
C LYS A 37 -0.70 -11.76 -12.90
N GLU A 38 -0.21 -10.53 -12.81
CA GLU A 38 1.12 -10.14 -13.30
C GLU A 38 2.25 -10.73 -12.45
N LYS A 39 2.04 -10.87 -11.13
CA LYS A 39 3.06 -11.34 -10.19
C LYS A 39 2.86 -12.79 -9.75
N GLY A 40 1.77 -13.44 -10.15
CA GLY A 40 1.46 -14.83 -9.77
C GLY A 40 1.22 -15.01 -8.27
N ILE A 41 0.63 -13.99 -7.61
CA ILE A 41 0.39 -13.97 -6.16
C ILE A 41 -1.10 -13.97 -5.82
N TYR A 42 -1.43 -14.19 -4.55
CA TYR A 42 -2.79 -14.08 -4.03
C TYR A 42 -2.92 -12.93 -3.03
N LEU A 43 -3.75 -11.94 -3.32
CA LEU A 43 -4.11 -10.80 -2.47
C LEU A 43 -5.56 -10.89 -1.96
N GLY A 44 -6.29 -11.95 -2.32
CA GLY A 44 -7.68 -12.17 -1.96
C GLY A 44 -8.67 -11.28 -2.71
N SER A 45 -8.36 -10.88 -3.93
CA SER A 45 -9.24 -10.05 -4.76
C SER A 45 -10.61 -10.71 -5.05
N GLU A 46 -10.62 -12.05 -5.09
CA GLU A 46 -11.82 -12.86 -5.37
C GLU A 46 -12.78 -12.95 -4.18
N SER A 47 -12.30 -12.72 -2.95
CA SER A 47 -13.08 -12.90 -1.72
C SER A 47 -14.30 -11.97 -1.57
N SER A 48 -14.40 -10.92 -2.39
CA SER A 48 -15.54 -9.99 -2.37
C SER A 48 -15.67 -9.25 -3.70
N PHE A 49 -16.90 -8.85 -4.05
CA PHE A 49 -17.16 -8.05 -5.25
C PHE A 49 -16.49 -6.67 -5.19
N ASN A 50 -16.46 -6.03 -4.01
CA ASN A 50 -15.89 -4.69 -3.80
C ASN A 50 -14.63 -4.73 -2.93
N LYS A 51 -13.77 -5.72 -3.13
CA LYS A 51 -12.56 -5.87 -2.31
C LYS A 51 -11.69 -4.61 -2.44
N VAL A 52 -11.34 -4.05 -1.29
CA VAL A 52 -10.33 -2.99 -1.17
C VAL A 52 -9.31 -3.48 -0.15
N ARG A 53 -8.03 -3.31 -0.47
CA ARG A 53 -6.95 -3.68 0.44
C ARG A 53 -6.09 -2.46 0.77
N PRO A 54 -5.87 -2.16 2.07
CA PRO A 54 -4.92 -1.15 2.45
C PRO A 54 -3.50 -1.62 2.12
N ALA A 55 -2.64 -0.70 1.73
CA ALA A 55 -1.22 -0.94 1.50
C ALA A 55 -0.40 0.27 1.94
N LEU A 56 0.87 0.03 2.23
CA LEU A 56 1.86 1.08 2.35
C LEU A 56 2.58 1.23 1.00
N LEU A 57 2.58 2.45 0.50
CA LEU A 57 3.39 2.89 -0.62
C LEU A 57 4.67 3.50 -0.06
N ILE A 58 5.81 2.91 -0.39
CA ILE A 58 7.13 3.41 0.01
C ILE A 58 7.84 3.93 -1.22
N ILE A 59 8.39 5.13 -1.10
CA ILE A 59 9.19 5.75 -2.16
C ILE A 59 10.65 5.45 -1.87
N SER A 60 11.32 4.85 -2.84
CA SER A 60 12.73 4.54 -2.74
C SER A 60 13.47 5.03 -3.98
N THR A 61 14.72 5.38 -3.80
CA THR A 61 15.58 5.90 -4.87
C THR A 61 16.88 5.12 -4.88
N ASN A 62 17.30 4.63 -6.05
CA ASN A 62 18.62 4.05 -6.25
C ASN A 62 19.21 4.60 -7.55
N GLU A 63 20.48 5.02 -7.54
CA GLU A 63 21.26 5.38 -8.73
C GLU A 63 20.45 6.20 -9.76
N GLU A 64 19.84 7.31 -9.31
CA GLU A 64 19.04 8.25 -10.12
C GLU A 64 17.64 7.77 -10.58
N GLN A 65 17.21 6.57 -10.18
CA GLN A 65 15.86 6.06 -10.47
C GLN A 65 14.97 6.02 -9.22
N ILE A 66 13.80 6.64 -9.31
CA ILE A 66 12.73 6.52 -8.31
C ILE A 66 11.95 5.24 -8.61
N TYR A 67 11.80 4.38 -7.60
CA TYR A 67 10.92 3.23 -7.63
C TYR A 67 10.01 3.22 -6.41
N PHE A 68 8.92 2.49 -6.53
CA PHE A 68 7.90 2.42 -5.50
C PHE A 68 7.77 0.99 -5.01
N LYS A 69 7.70 0.80 -3.70
CA LYS A 69 7.37 -0.49 -3.10
C LYS A 69 5.96 -0.46 -2.55
N LEU A 70 5.19 -1.49 -2.84
CA LEU A 70 3.87 -1.71 -2.24
C LEU A 70 3.93 -2.85 -1.24
N LEU A 71 3.58 -2.55 0.01
CA LEU A 71 3.43 -3.53 1.08
C LEU A 71 1.95 -3.62 1.43
N PHE A 72 1.30 -4.73 1.10
CA PHE A 72 -0.10 -4.92 1.41
C PHE A 72 -0.34 -5.16 2.89
N LEU A 73 -1.45 -4.66 3.40
CA LEU A 73 -1.87 -4.81 4.79
C LEU A 73 -3.10 -5.71 4.90
N THR A 74 -3.31 -6.25 6.10
CA THR A 74 -4.47 -7.06 6.45
C THR A 74 -4.90 -6.81 7.89
N ALA A 75 -6.18 -7.00 8.19
CA ALA A 75 -6.68 -7.00 9.56
C ALA A 75 -6.47 -8.34 10.28
N SER A 76 -6.09 -9.38 9.53
CA SER A 76 -5.86 -10.72 10.08
C SER A 76 -4.56 -10.78 10.89
N LYS A 77 -4.67 -11.22 12.14
CA LYS A 77 -3.54 -11.45 13.06
C LYS A 77 -2.68 -12.67 12.71
N VAL A 78 -3.01 -13.38 11.62
CA VAL A 78 -2.23 -14.53 11.15
C VAL A 78 -0.81 -14.10 10.76
N SER A 79 -0.65 -12.85 10.30
CA SER A 79 0.67 -12.25 10.13
C SER A 79 1.20 -11.74 11.47
N GLN A 80 2.48 -12.01 11.73
CA GLN A 80 3.15 -11.65 12.99
C GLN A 80 3.67 -10.21 12.99
N ILE A 81 3.79 -9.58 11.83
CA ILE A 81 4.32 -8.22 11.72
C ILE A 81 3.17 -7.23 11.79
N ALA A 82 3.03 -6.59 12.95
CA ALA A 82 2.04 -5.54 13.19
C ALA A 82 2.57 -4.16 12.77
N ILE A 83 1.69 -3.38 12.15
CA ILE A 83 1.90 -1.98 11.75
C ILE A 83 0.91 -1.12 12.52
N ASP A 84 1.43 -0.13 13.24
CA ASP A 84 0.59 0.86 13.91
C ASP A 84 0.12 1.93 12.93
N LEU A 85 -1.16 1.86 12.53
CA LEU A 85 -1.77 2.84 11.65
C LEU A 85 -2.10 4.15 12.38
N ASN A 86 -1.95 4.26 13.70
CA ASN A 86 -2.02 5.55 14.39
C ASN A 86 -0.94 6.51 13.90
N LEU A 87 0.20 5.97 13.44
CA LEU A 87 1.28 6.71 12.81
C LEU A 87 0.94 7.27 11.42
N CYS A 88 -0.26 6.98 10.90
CA CYS A 88 -0.81 7.59 9.69
C CYS A 88 -1.97 8.53 10.09
N PRO A 89 -1.69 9.77 10.56
CA PRO A 89 -2.69 10.62 11.23
C PRO A 89 -3.82 11.07 10.30
N GLN A 90 -3.56 11.20 9.00
CA GLN A 90 -4.54 11.68 8.03
C GLN A 90 -5.54 10.62 7.54
N LYS A 91 -5.37 9.35 7.93
CA LYS A 91 -6.16 8.21 7.39
C LYS A 91 -7.67 8.38 7.53
N THR A 92 -8.13 8.87 8.67
CA THR A 92 -9.56 9.09 8.96
C THR A 92 -10.11 10.31 8.24
N LYS A 93 -9.27 11.33 8.00
CA LYS A 93 -9.65 12.56 7.28
C LYS A 93 -9.76 12.31 5.77
N LEU A 94 -8.74 11.67 5.18
CA LEU A 94 -8.65 11.48 3.73
C LEU A 94 -9.44 10.25 3.25
N CYS A 95 -9.55 9.22 4.09
CA CYS A 95 -10.19 7.95 3.77
C CYS A 95 -11.26 7.56 4.80
N SER A 96 -12.13 8.52 5.17
CA SER A 96 -13.16 8.38 6.22
C SER A 96 -14.14 7.23 6.05
N LYS A 97 -14.32 6.73 4.82
CA LYS A 97 -15.24 5.63 4.50
C LYS A 97 -14.63 4.25 4.70
N PHE A 98 -13.32 4.15 4.89
CA PHE A 98 -12.63 2.88 5.10
C PHE A 98 -12.36 2.67 6.59
N PRO A 99 -12.85 1.58 7.19
CA PRO A 99 -12.69 1.33 8.63
C PRO A 99 -11.29 0.81 8.92
N PHE A 100 -10.32 1.73 9.07
CA PHE A 100 -8.98 1.36 9.50
C PHE A 100 -8.98 0.91 10.97
N TYR A 101 -8.43 -0.27 11.23
CA TYR A 101 -8.08 -0.69 12.57
C TYR A 101 -6.77 0.00 13.00
N PRO A 102 -6.62 0.40 14.28
CA PRO A 102 -5.39 1.01 14.78
C PRO A 102 -4.14 0.16 14.52
N ARG A 103 -4.27 -1.16 14.71
CA ARG A 103 -3.25 -2.14 14.31
C ARG A 103 -3.69 -2.86 13.05
N SER A 104 -2.84 -2.81 12.04
CA SER A 104 -2.92 -3.68 10.86
C SER A 104 -1.70 -4.60 10.85
N TYR A 105 -1.69 -5.59 9.97
CA TYR A 105 -0.60 -6.54 9.86
C TYR A 105 -0.10 -6.59 8.42
N LEU A 106 1.19 -6.84 8.24
CA LEU A 106 1.77 -7.01 6.91
C LEU A 106 1.18 -8.26 6.26
N PHE A 107 0.70 -8.15 5.02
CA PHE A 107 0.14 -9.29 4.32
C PHE A 107 1.26 -10.24 3.92
N ALA A 108 1.10 -11.52 4.26
CA ALA A 108 2.00 -12.59 3.84
C ALA A 108 1.26 -13.52 2.88
N GLU A 109 1.90 -13.88 1.78
CA GLU A 109 1.39 -14.91 0.87
C GLU A 109 1.95 -16.27 1.33
N ARG A 110 1.16 -17.35 1.20
CA ARG A 110 1.49 -18.64 1.80
C ARG A 110 2.77 -19.28 1.25
N ARG A 111 3.10 -19.04 -0.02
CA ARG A 111 4.27 -19.58 -0.72
C ARG A 111 5.48 -18.66 -0.63
N LEU A 112 5.28 -17.34 -0.60
CA LEU A 112 6.36 -16.35 -0.65
C LEU A 112 6.72 -15.75 0.72
N GLY A 113 5.87 -15.89 1.73
CA GLY A 113 6.00 -15.16 2.99
C GLY A 113 5.69 -13.68 2.80
N TYR A 114 6.48 -12.81 3.44
CA TYR A 114 6.34 -11.36 3.29
C TYR A 114 7.01 -10.87 2.01
N PHE A 115 6.30 -10.04 1.26
CA PHE A 115 6.77 -9.55 -0.03
C PHE A 115 6.43 -8.07 -0.19
N CYS A 116 7.10 -7.44 -1.15
CA CYS A 116 6.69 -6.14 -1.67
C CYS A 116 6.66 -6.17 -3.20
N ILE A 117 5.70 -5.46 -3.79
CA ILE A 117 5.67 -5.28 -5.24
C ILE A 117 6.47 -4.04 -5.59
N LYS A 118 7.49 -4.19 -6.44
CA LYS A 118 8.31 -3.09 -6.94
C LYS A 118 7.72 -2.55 -8.24
N LEU A 119 7.41 -1.26 -8.25
CA LEU A 119 6.88 -0.55 -9.40
C LEU A 119 7.91 0.44 -9.94
N LYS A 120 8.10 0.41 -11.26
CA LYS A 120 9.00 1.32 -11.99
C LYS A 120 8.32 2.60 -12.49
N THR A 121 6.98 2.62 -12.53
CA THR A 121 6.22 3.73 -13.13
C THR A 121 5.13 4.23 -12.19
N MET A 122 4.79 5.52 -12.31
CA MET A 122 3.77 6.17 -11.49
C MET A 122 2.34 5.97 -11.96
N GLU A 123 2.12 5.41 -13.17
CA GLU A 123 0.78 5.24 -13.73
C GLU A 123 -0.14 4.35 -12.88
N LEU A 124 0.42 3.42 -12.12
CA LEU A 124 -0.33 2.61 -11.15
C LEU A 124 -0.68 3.40 -9.88
N LEU A 125 0.12 4.40 -9.51
CA LEU A 125 -0.15 5.25 -8.36
C LEU A 125 -1.31 6.21 -8.60
N GLU A 126 -1.59 6.57 -9.85
CA GLU A 126 -2.78 7.36 -10.18
C GLU A 126 -4.11 6.60 -9.98
N LYS A 127 -4.03 5.28 -9.85
CA LYS A 127 -5.19 4.38 -9.72
C LYS A 127 -5.43 3.94 -8.27
N VAL A 128 -4.54 4.29 -7.33
CA VAL A 128 -4.74 4.02 -5.91
C VAL A 128 -5.37 5.23 -5.21
N HIS A 129 -6.04 4.97 -4.09
CA HIS A 129 -6.63 6.04 -3.30
C HIS A 129 -5.71 6.39 -2.12
N TYR A 130 -5.19 7.61 -2.13
CA TYR A 130 -4.24 8.08 -1.12
C TYR A 130 -4.92 8.47 0.20
N CYS A 131 -4.42 7.94 1.31
CA CYS A 131 -4.98 8.13 2.65
C CYS A 131 -4.11 8.92 3.62
N GLY A 132 -2.90 9.30 3.21
CA GLY A 132 -2.02 10.14 4.02
C GLY A 132 -0.60 9.61 4.15
N ARG A 133 0.29 10.50 4.58
CA ARG A 133 1.65 10.14 5.00
C ARG A 133 1.60 9.39 6.33
N CYS A 134 2.50 8.43 6.46
CA CYS A 134 2.78 7.75 7.72
C CYS A 134 4.18 8.15 8.18
N GLU A 135 4.35 8.24 9.49
CA GLU A 135 5.58 8.68 10.16
C GLU A 135 6.16 7.53 10.99
N ASN A 136 7.46 7.55 11.29
CA ASN A 136 8.11 6.62 12.22
C ASN A 136 7.87 5.13 11.92
N LEU A 137 7.99 4.75 10.65
CA LEU A 137 7.84 3.37 10.17
C LEU A 137 9.16 2.79 9.64
N GLU A 138 10.30 3.21 10.20
CA GLU A 138 11.65 2.79 9.79
C GLU A 138 11.88 1.30 10.03
N GLU A 139 11.18 0.70 11.00
CA GLU A 139 11.26 -0.74 11.28
C GLU A 139 10.88 -1.61 10.07
N LEU A 140 10.11 -1.07 9.12
CA LEU A 140 9.78 -1.77 7.88
C LEU A 140 11.00 -2.11 7.03
N GLU A 141 12.08 -1.34 7.15
CA GLU A 141 13.32 -1.54 6.38
C GLU A 141 14.12 -2.75 6.89
N LYS A 142 13.86 -3.20 8.12
CA LYS A 142 14.49 -4.38 8.71
C LYS A 142 13.79 -5.69 8.36
N ILE A 143 12.62 -5.62 7.72
CA ILE A 143 11.84 -6.80 7.38
C ILE A 143 12.45 -7.47 6.15
N PRO A 144 12.74 -8.78 6.19
CA PRO A 144 13.13 -9.52 5.00
C PRO A 144 11.92 -9.64 4.07
N LEU A 145 11.92 -8.88 2.99
CA LEU A 145 10.85 -8.86 1.99
C LEU A 145 11.35 -9.49 0.70
N VAL A 146 10.56 -10.39 0.13
CA VAL A 146 10.74 -10.83 -1.26
C VAL A 146 10.29 -9.71 -2.20
N GLU A 147 11.18 -9.23 -3.08
CA GLU A 147 10.82 -8.23 -4.09
C GLU A 147 10.22 -8.89 -5.33
N LEU A 148 9.03 -8.44 -5.75
CA LEU A 148 8.30 -8.91 -6.92
C LEU A 148 8.18 -7.86 -8.03
#